data_AF-A0A257H1V4-F1
#
_entry.id   AF-A0A257H1V4-F1
#
_cell.length_a   1.000
_cell.length_b   1.000
_cell.length_c   1.000
_cell.angle_alpha   90.00
_cell.angle_beta   90.00
_cell.angle_gamma   90.00
#
_symmetry.space_group_name_H-M   'P 1'
#
loop_
_entity.id
_entity.type
_entity.pdbx_description
1 polymer ?
#
loop_
_entity_poly.entity_id
_entity_poly.type
_entity_poly.pdbx_seq_one_letter_code
_entity_poly.pdbx_strand_id
1 'polypeptide(L)' 'MQQHQFLNKYGPWALVTGASSGIGRQIAVGLAQRGLHVLLVARNRALL' A
#
# COMPACT_ATOMS: atom_id res chain seq x y z
N MET A 1 -4.06 18.94 -4.94
CA MET A 1 -2.64 19.29 -4.72
C MET A 1 -1.94 18.52 -3.57
N GLN A 2 -2.58 17.55 -2.88
CA GLN A 2 -1.94 16.85 -1.74
C GLN A 2 -1.06 15.64 -2.10
N GLN A 3 -1.13 15.12 -3.33
CA GLN A 3 -0.41 13.89 -3.74
C GLN A 3 1.11 14.05 -3.65
N HIS A 4 1.63 15.18 -4.10
CA HIS A 4 3.07 15.44 -4.21
C HIS A 4 3.74 15.53 -2.85
N GLN A 5 3.06 16.07 -1.83
CA GLN A 5 3.65 16.22 -0.50
C GLN A 5 3.87 14.85 0.18
N PHE A 6 2.98 13.89 -0.07
CA PHE A 6 3.07 12.57 0.54
C PHE A 6 4.22 11.74 -0.05
N LEU A 7 4.33 11.72 -1.38
CA LEU A 7 5.42 11.03 -2.08
C LEU A 7 6.79 11.65 -1.77
N ASN A 8 6.87 12.97 -1.64
CA ASN A 8 8.12 13.63 -1.24
C ASN A 8 8.54 13.29 0.19
N LYS A 9 7.57 13.00 1.09
CA LYS A 9 7.86 12.68 2.49
C LYS A 9 8.22 11.21 2.71
N TYR A 10 7.47 10.30 2.09
CA TYR A 10 7.58 8.86 2.36
C TYR A 10 8.27 8.07 1.24
N GLY A 11 8.48 8.70 0.08
CA GLY A 11 8.99 8.04 -1.10
C GLY A 11 7.90 7.33 -1.91
N PRO A 12 8.29 6.72 -3.03
CA PRO A 12 7.36 6.15 -4.00
C PRO A 12 6.87 4.74 -3.65
N TRP A 13 7.45 4.08 -2.64
CA TRP A 13 7.16 2.68 -2.31
C TRP A 13 6.64 2.49 -0.89
N ALA A 14 5.74 1.53 -0.71
CA ALA A 14 5.28 1.07 0.60
C ALA A 14 5.24 -0.46 0.68
N LEU A 15 5.64 -1.02 1.83
CA LEU A 15 5.52 -2.43 2.16
C LEU A 15 4.33 -2.62 3.11
N VAL A 16 3.38 -3.48 2.74
CA VAL A 16 2.21 -3.79 3.56
C VAL A 16 2.19 -5.28 3.90
N THR A 17 2.33 -5.60 5.19
CA THR A 17 2.17 -6.96 5.70
C THR A 17 0.71 -7.23 6.08
N GLY A 18 0.28 -8.49 5.97
CA GLY A 18 -1.14 -8.83 6.17
C GLY A 18 -2.07 -8.25 5.10
N ALA A 19 -1.56 -8.02 3.88
CA ALA A 19 -2.28 -7.29 2.84
C ALA A 19 -3.43 -8.07 2.16
N SER A 20 -3.58 -9.36 2.45
CA SER A 20 -4.57 -10.23 1.80
C SER A 20 -6.02 -9.92 2.15
N SER A 21 -6.30 -9.32 3.32
CA SER A 21 -7.67 -9.04 3.75
C SER A 21 -7.76 -7.94 4.81
N GLY A 22 -8.99 -7.57 5.17
CA GLY A 22 -9.29 -6.64 6.26
C GLY A 22 -8.58 -5.29 6.14
N ILE A 23 -8.00 -4.84 7.25
CA ILE A 23 -7.34 -3.54 7.38
C ILE A 23 -6.12 -3.46 6.46
N GLY A 24 -5.29 -4.51 6.40
CA GLY A 24 -4.09 -4.53 5.56
C GLY A 24 -4.42 -4.31 4.08
N ARG A 25 -5.49 -4.95 3.58
CA ARG A 25 -5.98 -4.75 2.21
C ARG A 25 -6.43 -3.31 1.95
N GLN A 26 -7.20 -2.71 2.87
CA GLN A 26 -7.68 -1.33 2.69
C GLN A 26 -6.54 -0.32 2.78
N ILE A 27 -5.54 -0.55 3.64
CA ILE A 27 -4.33 0.25 3.70
C ILE A 27 -3.58 0.17 2.36
N ALA A 28 -3.36 -1.03 1.82
CA ALA A 28 -2.70 -1.20 0.52
C ALA A 28 -3.42 -0.45 -0.60
N VAL A 29 -4.75 -0.56 -0.69
CA VAL A 29 -5.56 0.17 -1.68
C VAL A 29 -5.42 1.68 -1.49
N GLY A 30 -5.53 2.17 -0.26
CA GLY A 30 -5.43 3.60 0.04
C GLY A 30 -4.03 4.19 -0.24
N LEU A 31 -2.96 3.39 -0.11
CA LEU A 31 -1.60 3.78 -0.46
C LEU A 31 -1.41 3.79 -1.98
N ALA A 32 -1.93 2.79 -2.69
CA ALA A 32 -1.89 2.75 -4.15
C ALA A 32 -2.66 3.91 -4.78
N GLN A 33 -3.85 4.24 -4.26
CA GLN A 33 -4.61 5.43 -4.65
C GLN A 33 -3.85 6.74 -4.38
N ARG A 34 -2.91 6.71 -3.43
CA ARG A 34 -2.04 7.84 -3.15
C ARG A 34 -0.82 7.94 -4.09
N GLY A 35 -0.73 7.06 -5.08
CA GLY A 35 0.34 7.06 -6.08
C GLY A 35 1.59 6.32 -5.63
N LEU A 36 1.53 5.54 -4.54
CA LEU A 36 2.64 4.69 -4.13
C LEU A 36 2.58 3.36 -4.88
N HIS A 37 3.73 2.84 -5.24
CA HIS A 37 3.89 1.44 -5.56
C HIS A 37 3.86 0.62 -4.26
N VAL A 38 3.06 -0.44 -4.21
CA VAL A 38 2.83 -1.19 -2.97
C VAL A 38 3.32 -2.63 -3.11
N LEU A 39 4.24 -3.04 -2.23
CA LEU A 39 4.61 -4.44 -2.04
C LEU A 39 3.65 -5.07 -1.04
N LEU A 40 2.92 -6.09 -1.48
CA LEU A 40 1.97 -6.81 -0.66
C LEU A 40 2.61 -8.08 -0.11
N VAL A 41 2.59 -8.25 1.21
CA VAL A 41 3.08 -9.45 1.87
C VAL A 41 1.96 -10.06 2.69
N ALA A 42 1.65 -11.32 2.43
CA ALA A 42 0.70 -12.12 3.18
C ALA A 42 1.08 -13.60 3.11
N ARG A 43 0.58 -14.39 4.07
CA ARG A 43 0.84 -15.83 4.13
C ARG A 43 0.10 -16.63 3.06
N ASN A 44 -1.09 -16.16 2.66
CA ASN A 44 -1.90 -16.81 1.65
C ASN A 44 -1.75 -16.08 0.31
N ARG A 45 -0.92 -16.65 -0.57
CA ARG A 45 -0.63 -16.09 -1.89
C ARG A 45 -1.85 -16.04 -2.82
N ALA A 46 -2.85 -16.90 -2.63
CA ALA A 46 -4.05 -16.92 -3.46
C ALA A 46 -5.00 -15.74 -3.18
N LEU A 47 -4.79 -15.00 -2.09
CA LEU A 47 -5.60 -13.85 -1.67
C LEU A 47 -4.89 -12.50 -1.90
N LEU A 48 -3.72 -12.52 -2.54
CA LEU A 48 -2.98 -11.32 -2.97
C LEU A 48 -3.23 -11.07 -4.46
#